data_AF-W8EVQ4-F1
#
_entry.id   AF-W8EVQ4-F1
#
_cell.length_a   1.000
_cell.length_b   1.000
_cell.length_c   1.000
_cell.angle_alpha   90.00
_cell.angle_beta   90.00
_cell.angle_gamma   90.00
#
_symmetry.space_group_name_H-M   'P 1'
#
loop_
_entity.id
_entity.type
_entity.pdbx_description
1 polymer ?
#
loop_
_entity_poly.entity_id
_entity_poly.type
_entity_poly.pdbx_seq_one_letter_code
_entity_poly.pdbx_strand_id
1 'polypeptide(L)'
;MMFLNSLRAGWLLAALLGAGAVLAPAVHAQKYHTAAGLRLGKNNYGLTVQQKIFEKTTLEGLGLVGSREVSATLLAERHFGILGPSLNYYFGAGGHLGRNKDTGGFGGFDALAGVEYKVAFVPIVLSLDFKPTVEINSDDWARFPTAVSIRYVIIKDKSSIFDGVFGGDKKKKSKSKSKSKAKSGSGRGLFDF
;
A
#
# COMPACT_ATOMS: atom_id res chain seq x y z
N MET A 1 -7.81 -61.78 -19.10
CA MET A 1 -7.81 -61.19 -17.74
C MET A 1 -7.00 -59.91 -17.81
N MET A 2 -7.67 -58.75 -17.64
CA MET A 2 -7.19 -57.38 -17.31
C MET A 2 -5.95 -56.85 -18.05
N PHE A 3 -5.97 -55.67 -18.67
CA PHE A 3 -5.52 -54.37 -18.16
C PHE A 3 -5.56 -53.44 -19.42
N LEU A 4 -5.90 -52.16 -19.45
CA LEU A 4 -6.35 -51.19 -18.47
C LEU A 4 -6.93 -50.03 -19.32
N ASN A 5 -8.20 -49.71 -19.14
CA ASN A 5 -8.85 -48.60 -19.82
C ASN A 5 -8.72 -47.36 -18.92
N SER A 6 -7.60 -46.63 -19.00
CA SER A 6 -7.32 -45.51 -18.06
C SER A 6 -6.76 -44.25 -18.73
N LEU A 7 -7.15 -43.96 -19.98
CA LEU A 7 -6.67 -42.77 -20.70
C LEU A 7 -7.75 -41.75 -21.05
N ARG A 8 -8.99 -41.94 -20.56
CA ARG A 8 -10.12 -41.05 -20.90
C ARG A 8 -10.67 -40.21 -19.73
N ALA A 9 -10.10 -40.32 -18.54
CA ALA A 9 -10.57 -39.59 -17.35
C ALA A 9 -9.81 -38.29 -17.03
N GLY A 10 -8.69 -37.99 -17.71
CA GLY A 10 -7.84 -36.84 -17.38
C GLY A 10 -8.28 -35.49 -17.98
N TRP A 11 -9.13 -35.50 -19.02
CA TRP A 11 -9.44 -34.28 -19.78
C TRP A 11 -10.69 -33.53 -19.31
N LEU A 12 -11.52 -34.17 -18.48
CA LEU A 12 -12.74 -33.54 -17.92
C LEU A 12 -12.47 -32.77 -16.61
N LEU A 13 -11.38 -33.07 -15.89
CA LEU A 13 -10.97 -32.33 -14.69
C LEU A 13 -10.19 -31.04 -15.01
N ALA A 14 -9.55 -30.96 -16.18
CA ALA A 14 -8.86 -29.75 -16.63
C ALA A 14 -9.83 -28.66 -17.15
N ALA A 15 -11.02 -29.05 -17.63
CA ALA A 15 -12.02 -28.12 -18.14
C ALA A 15 -12.83 -27.42 -17.02
N LEU A 16 -12.89 -27.99 -15.82
CA LEU A 16 -13.62 -27.43 -14.67
C LEU A 16 -12.79 -26.44 -13.82
N LEU A 17 -11.47 -26.38 -14.00
CA LEU A 17 -10.58 -25.40 -13.35
C LEU A 17 -10.33 -24.15 -14.20
N GLY A 18 -10.71 -24.16 -15.49
CA GLY A 18 -10.46 -23.05 -16.43
C GLY A 18 -11.60 -22.04 -16.58
N ALA A 19 -12.79 -22.30 -16.03
CA ALA A 19 -14.00 -21.50 -16.26
C ALA A 19 -14.33 -20.50 -15.14
N GLY A 20 -13.41 -20.24 -14.20
CA GLY A 20 -13.61 -19.36 -13.05
C GLY A 20 -12.96 -17.98 -13.13
N ALA A 21 -12.30 -17.62 -14.24
CA ALA A 21 -11.71 -16.30 -14.41
C ALA A 21 -12.74 -15.31 -14.99
N VAL A 22 -13.76 -15.01 -14.19
CA VAL A 22 -14.67 -13.89 -14.49
C VAL A 22 -13.86 -12.60 -14.47
N LEU A 23 -13.83 -11.96 -15.64
CA LEU A 23 -13.42 -10.59 -15.87
C LEU A 23 -14.09 -9.66 -14.85
N ALA A 24 -13.33 -9.16 -13.88
CA ALA A 24 -13.70 -7.95 -13.17
C ALA A 24 -13.01 -6.76 -13.86
N PRO A 25 -13.76 -5.84 -14.51
CA PRO A 25 -13.19 -4.55 -14.85
C PRO A 25 -12.85 -3.84 -13.53
N ALA A 26 -11.56 -3.63 -13.27
CA ALA A 26 -11.08 -2.75 -12.21
C ALA A 26 -11.36 -1.30 -12.63
N VAL A 27 -12.60 -0.86 -12.42
CA VAL A 27 -13.10 0.45 -12.81
C VAL A 27 -13.36 1.27 -11.55
N HIS A 28 -12.50 2.30 -11.40
CA HIS A 28 -12.71 3.58 -10.71
C HIS A 28 -12.86 3.59 -9.19
N ALA A 29 -11.82 4.05 -8.50
CA ALA A 29 -11.68 5.47 -8.15
C ALA A 29 -10.60 5.58 -7.05
N GLN A 30 -9.46 6.12 -7.45
CA GLN A 30 -8.35 6.50 -6.59
C GLN A 30 -8.77 7.59 -5.59
N LYS A 31 -9.60 7.22 -4.60
CA LYS A 31 -10.02 8.08 -3.49
C LYS A 31 -8.89 8.09 -2.45
N TYR A 32 -7.76 8.65 -2.86
CA TYR A 32 -6.54 8.76 -2.06
C TYR A 32 -6.77 9.76 -0.93
N HIS A 33 -7.11 9.24 0.24
CA HIS A 33 -7.08 10.00 1.48
C HIS A 33 -5.71 9.81 2.12
N THR A 34 -4.93 10.89 2.16
CA THR A 34 -3.65 10.94 2.87
C THR A 34 -3.85 11.71 4.17
N ALA A 35 -3.47 11.08 5.27
CA ALA A 35 -3.39 11.69 6.59
C ALA A 35 -1.95 11.60 7.09
N ALA A 36 -1.46 12.66 7.72
CA ALA A 36 -0.16 12.62 8.38
C ALA A 36 -0.28 13.23 9.77
N GLY A 37 0.54 12.77 10.70
CA GLY A 37 0.40 13.12 12.08
C GLY A 37 1.59 12.77 12.94
N LEU A 38 1.40 13.05 14.22
CA LEU A 38 2.33 12.69 15.27
C LEU A 38 1.77 11.50 16.04
N ARG A 39 2.64 10.55 16.38
CA ARG A 39 2.35 9.42 17.26
C ARG A 39 3.19 9.56 18.51
N LEU A 40 2.54 9.58 19.66
CA LEU A 40 3.16 9.74 20.96
C LEU A 40 3.01 8.42 21.72
N GLY A 41 4.12 7.71 21.89
CA GLY A 41 4.19 6.55 22.77
C GLY A 41 4.82 6.91 24.11
N LYS A 42 4.85 5.94 25.03
CA LYS A 42 5.35 6.15 26.41
C LYS A 42 6.82 6.60 26.48
N ASN A 43 7.65 6.11 25.55
CA ASN A 43 9.10 6.34 25.53
C ASN A 43 9.65 6.68 24.14
N ASN A 44 8.76 6.90 23.16
CA ASN A 44 9.12 7.19 21.79
C ASN A 44 8.16 8.20 21.18
N TYR A 45 8.71 9.00 20.27
CA TYR A 45 7.96 9.98 19.49
C TYR A 45 8.03 9.56 18.04
N GLY A 46 6.91 9.66 17.34
CA GLY A 46 6.80 9.18 15.99
C GLY A 46 6.07 10.12 15.07
N LEU A 47 6.37 9.98 13.79
CA LEU A 47 5.56 10.50 12.71
C LEU A 47 4.77 9.34 12.12
N THR A 48 3.51 9.56 11.82
CA THR A 48 2.64 8.61 11.13
C THR A 48 2.15 9.24 9.84
N VAL A 49 2.18 8.47 8.75
CA VAL A 49 1.63 8.86 7.45
C VAL A 49 0.76 7.71 6.97
N GLN A 50 -0.55 7.93 6.95
CA GLN A 50 -1.53 6.97 6.48
C GLN A 50 -2.03 7.36 5.09
N GLN A 51 -2.05 6.39 4.18
CA GLN A 51 -2.56 6.52 2.83
C GLN A 51 -3.64 5.47 2.57
N LYS A 52 -4.85 5.91 2.25
CA LYS A 52 -5.95 5.03 1.87
C LYS A 52 -5.72 4.43 0.49
N ILE A 53 -5.74 3.09 0.40
CA ILE A 53 -5.59 2.35 -0.86
C ILE A 53 -6.95 1.84 -1.35
N PHE A 54 -7.73 1.26 -0.43
CA PHE A 54 -9.06 0.72 -0.72
C PHE A 54 -10.09 1.31 0.25
N GLU A 55 -11.39 1.08 0.00
CA GLU A 55 -12.47 1.64 0.81
C GLU A 55 -12.35 1.36 2.31
N LYS A 56 -11.86 0.17 2.66
CA LYS A 56 -11.68 -0.32 4.04
C LYS A 56 -10.23 -0.62 4.39
N THR A 57 -9.27 -0.35 3.50
CA THR A 57 -7.85 -0.69 3.72
C THR A 57 -6.96 0.52 3.49
N THR A 58 -6.09 0.78 4.45
CA THR A 58 -5.11 1.86 4.45
C THR A 58 -3.71 1.28 4.61
N LEU A 59 -2.72 1.99 4.08
CA LEU A 59 -1.31 1.72 4.31
C LEU A 59 -0.78 2.81 5.22
N GLU A 60 -0.15 2.45 6.33
CA GLU A 60 0.43 3.36 7.28
C GLU A 60 1.95 3.18 7.33
N GLY A 61 2.66 4.28 7.16
CA GLY A 61 4.09 4.39 7.39
C GLY A 61 4.35 5.13 8.69
N LEU A 62 5.13 4.53 9.58
CA LEU A 62 5.50 5.09 10.86
C LEU A 62 7.01 5.28 10.91
N GLY A 63 7.46 6.47 11.30
CA GLY A 63 8.84 6.70 11.71
C GLY A 63 8.86 6.95 13.20
N LEU A 64 9.45 6.04 13.98
CA LEU A 64 9.59 6.16 15.43
C LEU A 64 11.02 6.56 15.77
N VAL A 65 11.16 7.56 16.63
CA VAL A 65 12.42 8.03 17.18
C VAL A 65 12.32 7.96 18.70
N GLY A 66 13.13 7.07 19.28
CA GLY A 66 13.33 6.95 20.72
C GLY A 66 14.67 7.56 21.14
N SER A 67 14.95 7.57 22.45
CA SER A 67 16.20 8.12 22.98
C SER A 67 17.46 7.39 22.49
N ARG A 68 17.34 6.12 22.08
CA ARG A 68 18.46 5.25 21.70
C ARG A 68 18.24 4.48 20.39
N GLU A 69 17.06 4.59 19.80
CA GLU A 69 16.62 3.81 18.66
C GLU A 69 15.88 4.67 17.65
N VAL A 70 16.05 4.35 16.36
CA VAL A 70 15.23 4.90 15.29
C VAL A 70 14.69 3.72 14.50
N SER A 71 13.38 3.67 14.31
CA SER A 71 12.74 2.62 13.52
C SER A 71 11.75 3.18 12.52
N ALA A 72 11.60 2.47 11.42
CA ALA A 72 10.59 2.69 10.42
C ALA A 72 9.70 1.46 10.35
N THR A 73 8.39 1.65 10.43
CA THR A 73 7.40 0.58 10.32
C THR A 73 6.50 0.85 9.13
N LEU A 74 6.17 -0.21 8.39
CA LEU A 74 5.13 -0.20 7.37
C LEU A 74 4.02 -1.17 7.77
N LEU A 75 2.77 -0.71 7.78
CA LEU A 75 1.61 -1.45 8.22
C LEU A 75 0.49 -1.35 7.19
N ALA A 76 -0.15 -2.48 6.89
CA ALA A 76 -1.42 -2.49 6.18
C ALA A 76 -2.55 -2.64 7.20
N GLU A 77 -3.48 -1.72 7.20
CA GLU A 77 -4.55 -1.61 8.19
C GLU A 77 -5.91 -1.73 7.53
N ARG A 78 -6.86 -2.33 8.24
CA ARG A 78 -8.23 -2.50 7.82
C ARG A 78 -9.16 -1.85 8.85
N HIS A 79 -10.04 -0.99 8.35
CA HIS A 79 -10.91 -0.13 9.15
C HIS A 79 -12.36 -0.63 9.15
N PHE A 80 -12.99 -0.60 10.31
CA PHE A 80 -14.36 -1.03 10.55
C PHE A 80 -15.07 0.03 11.40
N GLY A 81 -16.27 0.44 10.98
CA GLY A 81 -17.08 1.39 11.75
C GLY A 81 -17.89 0.67 12.82
N ILE A 82 -17.87 1.15 14.07
CA ILE A 82 -18.76 0.67 15.14
C ILE A 82 -19.97 1.60 15.28
N LEU A 83 -19.72 2.90 15.38
CA LEU A 83 -20.73 3.92 15.69
C LEU A 83 -20.62 5.06 14.68
N GLY A 84 -21.10 4.79 13.47
CA GLY A 84 -21.14 5.77 12.38
C GLY A 84 -19.75 6.20 11.86
N PRO A 85 -19.66 7.32 11.13
CA PRO A 85 -18.41 7.79 10.53
C PRO A 85 -17.39 8.34 11.56
N SER A 86 -17.83 8.64 12.78
CA SER A 86 -17.01 9.29 13.81
C SER A 86 -16.15 8.33 14.61
N LEU A 87 -16.60 7.10 14.92
CA LEU A 87 -15.81 6.13 15.69
C LEU A 87 -15.61 4.84 14.90
N ASN A 88 -14.35 4.60 14.55
CA ASN A 88 -13.92 3.41 13.81
C ASN A 88 -12.88 2.66 14.64
N TYR A 89 -12.77 1.36 14.44
CA TYR A 89 -11.64 0.57 14.91
C TYR A 89 -10.88 0.04 13.71
N TYR A 90 -9.60 -0.22 13.90
CA TYR A 90 -8.75 -0.74 12.86
C TYR A 90 -7.83 -1.80 13.42
N PHE A 91 -7.53 -2.76 12.55
CA PHE A 91 -6.51 -3.75 12.81
C PHE A 91 -5.58 -3.79 11.61
N GLY A 92 -4.30 -3.93 11.87
CA GLY A 92 -3.28 -3.98 10.84
C GLY A 92 -2.17 -4.94 11.19
N ALA A 93 -1.40 -5.26 10.17
CA ALA A 93 -0.19 -6.05 10.29
C ALA A 93 0.84 -5.52 9.31
N GLY A 94 2.11 -5.71 9.65
CA GLY A 94 3.22 -5.35 8.81
C GLY A 94 4.54 -5.64 9.51
N GLY A 95 5.54 -4.82 9.24
CA GLY A 95 6.87 -5.04 9.76
C GLY A 95 7.62 -3.74 9.99
N HIS A 96 8.57 -3.81 10.89
CA HIS A 96 9.47 -2.70 11.19
C HIS A 96 10.91 -3.10 10.93
N LEU A 97 11.70 -2.10 10.60
CA LEU A 97 13.14 -2.14 10.54
C LEU A 97 13.67 -0.91 11.25
N GLY A 98 14.69 -1.09 12.07
CA GLY A 98 15.27 -0.02 12.86
C GLY A 98 16.74 -0.21 13.07
N ARG A 99 17.35 0.83 13.62
CA ARG A 99 18.74 0.82 14.05
C ARG A 99 18.81 1.27 15.50
N ASN A 100 19.34 0.38 16.32
CA ASN A 100 19.71 0.65 17.69
C ASN A 100 21.17 1.12 17.71
N LYS A 101 21.47 2.12 18.55
CA LYS A 101 22.85 2.62 18.71
C LYS A 101 23.78 1.58 19.34
N ASP A 102 23.22 0.71 20.19
CA ASP A 102 23.98 -0.22 21.01
C ASP A 102 24.11 -1.62 20.36
N THR A 103 23.06 -2.13 19.70
CA THR A 103 23.01 -3.54 19.20
C THR A 103 23.09 -3.67 17.67
N GLY A 104 22.90 -2.57 16.92
CA GLY A 104 22.90 -2.59 15.44
C GLY A 104 21.50 -2.59 14.82
N GLY A 105 21.35 -3.16 13.62
CA GLY A 105 20.08 -3.18 12.90
C GLY A 105 19.13 -4.25 13.44
N PHE A 106 17.87 -3.89 13.68
CA PHE A 106 16.84 -4.80 14.15
C PHE A 106 15.62 -4.75 13.24
N GLY A 107 14.82 -5.81 13.25
CA GLY A 107 13.59 -5.87 12.47
C GLY A 107 12.70 -7.01 12.90
N GLY A 108 11.42 -6.89 12.55
CA GLY A 108 10.42 -7.84 12.98
C GLY A 108 9.06 -7.57 12.38
N PHE A 109 8.09 -8.33 12.87
CA PHE A 109 6.71 -8.21 12.47
C PHE A 109 5.92 -7.46 13.54
N ASP A 110 5.03 -6.59 13.08
CA ASP A 110 4.17 -5.79 13.92
C ASP A 110 2.73 -6.10 13.57
N ALA A 111 1.93 -6.35 14.59
CA ALA A 111 0.49 -6.22 14.48
C ALA A 111 0.08 -4.90 15.17
N LEU A 112 -1.03 -4.35 14.73
CA LEU A 112 -1.59 -3.10 15.23
C LEU A 112 -3.08 -3.28 15.42
N ALA A 113 -3.61 -2.86 16.55
CA ALA A 113 -5.03 -2.79 16.80
C ALA A 113 -5.32 -1.46 17.48
N GLY A 114 -6.32 -0.72 17.01
CA GLY A 114 -6.60 0.60 17.54
C GLY A 114 -8.01 1.07 17.28
N VAL A 115 -8.35 2.16 17.95
CA VAL A 115 -9.60 2.88 17.78
C VAL A 115 -9.28 4.26 17.25
N GLU A 116 -10.04 4.70 16.26
CA GLU A 116 -9.91 5.96 15.56
C GLU A 116 -11.20 6.79 15.75
N TYR A 117 -11.03 7.98 16.30
CA TYR A 117 -12.08 8.97 16.44
C TYR A 117 -11.85 10.14 15.47
N LYS A 118 -12.79 10.30 14.53
CA LYS A 118 -12.82 11.41 13.58
C LYS A 118 -13.68 12.53 14.17
N VAL A 119 -13.03 13.66 14.43
CA VAL A 119 -13.74 14.83 14.94
C VAL A 119 -14.60 15.41 13.82
N ALA A 120 -15.87 15.67 14.11
CA ALA A 120 -16.75 16.31 13.14
C ALA A 120 -16.28 17.76 12.87
N PHE A 121 -16.47 18.25 11.64
CA PHE A 121 -16.17 19.62 11.20
C PHE A 121 -14.68 20.02 11.14
N VAL A 122 -13.75 19.21 11.64
CA VAL A 122 -12.30 19.45 11.50
C VAL A 122 -11.62 18.25 10.84
N PRO A 123 -10.58 18.46 10.00
CA PRO A 123 -9.83 17.38 9.36
C PRO A 123 -8.82 16.73 10.33
N ILE A 124 -9.21 16.51 11.58
CA ILE A 124 -8.37 15.94 12.63
C ILE A 124 -8.94 14.58 13.04
N VAL A 125 -8.03 13.63 13.18
CA VAL A 125 -8.30 12.25 13.56
C VAL A 125 -7.44 11.93 14.77
N LEU A 126 -8.08 11.54 15.86
CA LEU A 126 -7.43 11.03 17.04
C LEU A 126 -7.46 9.52 16.97
N SER A 127 -6.35 8.86 17.24
CA SER A 127 -6.34 7.40 17.32
C SER A 127 -5.56 6.92 18.52
N LEU A 128 -6.05 5.85 19.12
CA LEU A 128 -5.40 5.15 20.21
C LEU A 128 -5.10 3.76 19.70
N ASP A 129 -3.82 3.42 19.65
CA ASP A 129 -3.33 2.20 19.06
C ASP A 129 -2.46 1.39 20.01
N PHE A 130 -2.60 0.08 19.88
CA PHE A 130 -1.86 -0.95 20.57
C PHE A 130 -1.11 -1.76 19.52
N LYS A 131 0.23 -1.73 19.56
CA LYS A 131 1.10 -2.36 18.57
C LYS A 131 1.83 -3.56 19.17
N PRO A 132 1.26 -4.77 19.20
CA PRO A 132 2.01 -5.98 19.52
C PRO A 132 3.11 -6.21 18.48
N THR A 133 4.35 -6.19 18.93
CA THR A 133 5.55 -6.38 18.11
C THR A 133 6.23 -7.67 18.51
N VAL A 134 6.59 -8.48 17.52
CA VAL A 134 7.44 -9.65 17.69
C VAL A 134 8.76 -9.37 16.96
N GLU A 135 9.84 -9.31 17.71
CA GLU A 135 11.17 -8.99 17.19
C GLU A 135 12.00 -10.26 17.03
N ILE A 136 12.70 -10.39 15.90
CA ILE A 136 13.54 -11.55 15.59
C ILE A 136 14.99 -11.05 15.61
N ASN A 137 15.77 -11.44 16.63
CA ASN A 137 17.14 -10.96 16.99
C ASN A 137 17.25 -9.83 18.04
N SER A 138 16.33 -9.75 19.01
CA SER A 138 16.53 -8.96 20.25
C SER A 138 16.09 -9.74 21.48
N ASP A 139 16.65 -9.39 22.65
CA ASP A 139 16.39 -10.03 23.94
C ASP A 139 14.91 -9.95 24.37
N ASP A 140 14.17 -8.94 23.89
CA ASP A 140 12.73 -8.79 24.09
C ASP A 140 11.94 -9.34 22.89
N TRP A 141 11.56 -10.61 22.97
CA TRP A 141 10.83 -11.31 21.91
C TRP A 141 9.42 -10.74 21.61
N ALA A 142 8.80 -10.07 22.59
CA ALA A 142 7.46 -9.50 22.45
C ALA A 142 7.33 -8.16 23.19
N ARG A 143 7.02 -7.08 22.45
CA ARG A 143 6.74 -5.74 23.02
C ARG A 143 5.29 -5.36 22.73
N PHE A 144 4.66 -4.68 23.68
CA PHE A 144 3.27 -4.23 23.55
C PHE A 144 3.11 -2.71 23.75
N PRO A 145 3.76 -1.87 22.93
CA PRO A 145 3.61 -0.43 23.03
C PRO A 145 2.18 0.02 22.71
N THR A 146 1.62 0.80 23.64
CA THR A 146 0.45 1.65 23.41
C THR A 146 0.91 3.04 22.99
N ALA A 147 0.25 3.63 22.01
CA ALA A 147 0.49 5.01 21.61
C ALA A 147 -0.81 5.73 21.30
N VAL A 148 -0.75 7.05 21.42
CA VAL A 148 -1.81 7.97 21.01
C VAL A 148 -1.30 8.76 19.82
N SER A 149 -2.07 8.75 18.74
CA SER A 149 -1.72 9.40 17.49
C SER A 149 -2.73 10.51 17.16
N ILE A 150 -2.21 11.65 16.73
CA ILE A 150 -3.01 12.78 16.24
C ILE A 150 -2.66 12.97 14.78
N ARG A 151 -3.62 12.72 13.90
CA ARG A 151 -3.44 12.76 12.44
C ARG A 151 -4.29 13.86 11.83
N TYR A 152 -3.67 14.65 10.97
CA TYR A 152 -4.31 15.65 10.15
C TYR A 152 -4.55 15.09 8.74
N VAL A 153 -5.78 15.18 8.25
CA VAL A 153 -6.15 14.72 6.90
C VAL A 153 -5.76 15.83 5.91
N ILE A 154 -4.66 15.62 5.19
CA ILE A 154 -4.08 16.62 4.29
C ILE A 154 -4.86 16.69 2.97
N ILE A 155 -5.29 15.54 2.44
CA ILE A 155 -5.82 15.46 1.06
C ILE A 155 -7.21 14.85 1.04
N LYS A 156 -8.19 15.69 0.65
CA LYS A 156 -9.43 15.26 -0.02
C LYS A 156 -9.14 15.29 -1.52
N ASP A 157 -9.03 14.11 -2.13
CA ASP A 157 -9.00 13.89 -3.58
C ASP A 157 -8.07 14.81 -4.40
N LYS A 158 -6.80 14.40 -4.59
CA LYS A 158 -6.09 14.74 -5.83
C LYS A 158 -4.91 13.82 -6.14
N SER A 159 -5.01 13.21 -7.31
CA SER A 159 -4.06 12.35 -8.00
C SER A 159 -2.80 13.10 -8.49
N SER A 160 -1.92 13.58 -7.60
CA SER A 160 -0.73 14.34 -8.08
C SER A 160 0.59 14.10 -7.37
N ILE A 161 0.68 13.27 -6.32
CA ILE A 161 1.97 13.09 -5.61
C ILE A 161 2.88 12.05 -6.29
N PHE A 162 2.33 10.97 -6.84
CA PHE A 162 3.14 9.91 -7.46
C PHE A 162 3.54 10.19 -8.93
N ASP A 163 2.77 11.00 -9.65
CA ASP A 163 3.03 11.30 -11.07
C ASP A 163 4.22 12.26 -11.26
N GLY A 164 4.50 13.11 -10.26
CA GLY A 164 5.62 14.06 -10.28
C GLY A 164 6.99 13.45 -9.95
N VAL A 165 7.04 12.34 -9.21
CA VAL A 165 8.31 11.74 -8.72
C VAL A 165 8.80 10.61 -9.63
N PHE A 166 7.88 9.87 -10.27
CA PHE A 166 8.23 8.73 -11.16
C PHE A 166 8.03 9.02 -12.65
N GLY A 167 7.52 10.20 -13.03
CA GLY A 167 7.22 10.59 -14.42
C GLY A 167 8.39 11.21 -15.21
N GLY A 168 9.62 11.15 -14.70
CA GLY A 168 10.81 11.63 -15.39
C GLY A 168 11.25 10.71 -16.53
N ASP A 169 11.40 11.27 -17.73
CA ASP A 169 12.30 10.79 -18.80
C ASP A 169 11.90 9.67 -19.78
N LYS A 170 10.65 9.59 -20.25
CA LYS A 170 10.33 8.77 -21.46
C LYS A 170 9.54 9.42 -22.59
N LYS A 171 9.37 10.75 -22.64
CA LYS A 171 8.60 11.42 -23.73
C LYS A 171 9.40 12.23 -24.76
N LYS A 172 10.73 12.21 -24.76
CA LYS A 172 11.55 12.99 -25.73
C LYS A 172 12.17 12.20 -26.91
N LYS A 173 12.06 10.86 -26.98
CA LYS A 173 12.72 10.07 -28.04
C LYS A 173 11.85 9.60 -29.22
N SER A 174 10.52 9.76 -29.20
CA SER A 174 9.67 9.27 -30.30
C SER A 174 9.37 10.29 -31.40
N LYS A 175 9.60 11.60 -31.18
CA LYS A 175 9.21 12.65 -32.14
C LYS A 175 10.24 12.97 -33.23
N SER A 176 11.50 12.52 -33.13
CA SER A 176 12.51 12.75 -34.20
C SER A 176 12.61 11.59 -35.21
N LYS A 177 12.15 10.37 -34.85
CA LYS A 177 12.30 9.19 -35.71
C LYS A 177 11.18 9.01 -36.75
N SER A 178 10.03 9.67 -36.60
CA SER A 178 8.93 9.60 -37.60
C SER A 178 9.06 10.63 -38.73
N LYS A 179 9.80 11.73 -38.53
CA LYS A 179 10.00 12.75 -39.58
C LYS A 179 11.05 12.39 -40.63
N SER A 180 11.96 11.45 -40.35
CA SER A 180 12.98 11.02 -41.35
C SER A 180 12.54 9.83 -42.21
N LYS A 181 11.52 9.07 -41.81
CA LYS A 181 11.07 7.87 -42.54
C LYS A 181 9.93 8.11 -43.56
N ALA A 182 9.32 9.30 -43.56
CA ALA A 182 8.22 9.64 -44.47
C ALA A 182 8.68 10.24 -45.81
N LYS A 183 9.99 10.34 -46.08
CA LYS A 183 10.53 11.03 -47.27
C LYS A 183 11.35 10.16 -48.23
N SER A 184 11.31 8.83 -48.10
CA SER A 184 11.97 7.91 -49.05
C SER A 184 11.07 6.74 -49.44
N GLY A 185 10.72 6.67 -50.73
CA GLY A 185 10.01 5.55 -51.37
C GLY A 185 8.65 5.98 -51.91
N SER A 186 8.58 6.41 -53.18
CA SER A 186 8.19 5.56 -54.34
C SER A 186 6.66 5.49 -54.48
N GLY A 187 6.03 5.84 -55.60
CA GLY A 187 6.55 5.96 -56.96
C GLY A 187 5.55 6.67 -57.88
N ARG A 188 6.11 7.04 -59.02
CA ARG A 188 5.45 7.60 -60.21
C ARG A 188 4.39 6.65 -60.76
N GLY A 189 3.30 7.24 -61.22
CA GLY A 189 2.44 6.75 -62.29
C GLY A 189 1.02 7.29 -62.12
N LEU A 190 0.31 7.78 -63.12
CA LEU A 190 0.58 8.00 -64.54
C LEU A 190 -0.43 9.09 -64.96
N PHE A 191 -0.06 9.86 -65.97
CA PHE A 191 -0.93 10.83 -66.62
C PHE A 191 -2.21 10.16 -67.13
N ASP A 192 -3.31 10.89 -66.96
CA ASP A 192 -4.44 10.88 -67.88
C ASP A 192 -3.92 11.35 -69.26
N PHE A 193 -4.33 10.66 -70.32
CA PHE A 193 -3.85 10.61 -71.72
C PHE A 193 -2.81 9.54 -72.08
#